data_AF-A0A7V6DNE9-F1
#
_entry.id   AF-A0A7V6DNE9-F1
#
_cell.length_a   1.000
_cell.length_b   1.000
_cell.length_c   1.000
_cell.angle_alpha   90.00
_cell.angle_beta   90.00
_cell.angle_gamma   90.00
#
_symmetry.space_group_name_H-M   'P 1'
#
loop_
_entity.id
_entity.type
_entity.pdbx_description
1 polymer ?
#
loop_
_entity_poly.entity_id
_entity_poly.type
_entity_poly.pdbx_seq_one_letter_code
_entity_poly.pdbx_strand_id
1 'polypeptide(L)'
;MKIYVPNEELKRVSDALNEEKVTFEVSDKVYTLMVAEEKIGEVTEVNAALVETDVPVIFDRGPEITMRAFRLPSGRKFLLTDVNGNFVSLVEPPPGWER
;
A
#
# COMPACT_ATOMS: atom_id res chain seq x y z
N MET A 1 4.91 9.46 1.53
CA MET A 1 4.29 9.11 0.22
C MET A 1 2.78 9.03 0.39
N LYS A 2 2.01 9.19 -0.68
CA LYS A 2 0.54 9.15 -0.67
C LYS A 2 0.06 7.76 -1.08
N ILE A 3 -0.84 7.17 -0.29
CA ILE A 3 -1.47 5.88 -0.54
C ILE A 3 -2.97 6.11 -0.62
N TYR A 4 -3.63 5.59 -1.65
CA TYR A 4 -5.09 5.57 -1.74
C TYR A 4 -5.57 4.18 -1.31
N VAL A 5 -6.10 4.09 -0.10
CA VAL A 5 -6.48 2.82 0.53
C VAL A 5 -7.99 2.64 0.44
N PRO A 6 -8.51 1.52 -0.08
CA PRO A 6 -9.93 1.18 0.00
C PRO A 6 -10.44 1.29 1.44
N ASN A 7 -11.60 1.92 1.64
CA ASN A 7 -12.13 2.18 2.99
C ASN A 7 -12.29 0.90 3.82
N GLU A 8 -12.58 -0.24 3.17
CA GLU A 8 -12.66 -1.57 3.79
C GLU A 8 -11.31 -2.09 4.31
N GLU A 9 -10.20 -1.71 3.68
CA GLU A 9 -8.83 -2.09 4.08
C GLU A 9 -8.16 -1.03 4.97
N LEU A 10 -8.74 0.18 5.08
CA LEU A 10 -8.15 1.32 5.79
C LEU A 10 -7.77 0.99 7.23
N LYS A 11 -8.64 0.27 7.95
CA LYS A 11 -8.34 -0.17 9.32
C LYS A 11 -7.13 -1.09 9.37
N ARG A 12 -7.09 -2.10 8.50
CA ARG A 12 -5.99 -3.09 8.46
C ARG A 12 -4.65 -2.44 8.12
N VAL A 13 -4.64 -1.51 7.15
CA VAL A 13 -3.44 -0.77 6.78
C VAL A 13 -2.99 0.13 7.93
N SER A 14 -3.91 0.88 8.54
CA SER A 14 -3.61 1.76 9.67
C SER A 14 -3.07 1.01 10.88
N ASP A 15 -3.66 -0.15 11.20
CA ASP A 15 -3.21 -1.02 12.28
C ASP A 15 -1.78 -1.51 12.01
N ALA A 16 -1.48 -1.97 10.78
CA ALA A 16 -0.13 -2.41 10.41
C ALA A 16 0.91 -1.29 10.48
N LEU A 17 0.55 -0.07 10.07
CA LEU A 17 1.44 1.10 10.19
C LEU A 17 1.67 1.49 11.66
N ASN A 18 0.62 1.43 12.49
CA ASN A 18 0.70 1.69 13.93
C ASN A 18 1.56 0.65 14.68
N GLU A 19 1.33 -0.64 14.42
CA GLU A 19 2.13 -1.76 15.00
C GLU A 19 3.62 -1.57 14.75
N GLU A 20 3.95 -1.07 13.56
CA GLU A 20 5.31 -0.85 13.09
C GLU A 20 5.84 0.57 13.40
N LYS A 21 5.06 1.38 14.14
CA LYS A 21 5.38 2.76 14.55
C LYS A 21 5.74 3.69 13.39
N VAL A 22 5.14 3.46 12.22
CA VAL A 22 5.28 4.35 11.06
C VAL A 22 4.51 5.64 11.35
N THR A 23 5.12 6.78 11.07
CA THR A 23 4.40 8.06 11.09
C THR A 23 3.48 8.14 9.87
N PHE A 24 2.17 8.26 10.10
CA PHE A 24 1.19 8.46 9.04
C PHE A 24 0.05 9.37 9.46
N GLU A 25 -0.64 9.92 8.46
CA GLU A 25 -1.84 10.75 8.61
C GLU A 25 -2.90 10.24 7.64
N VAL A 26 -4.12 10.04 8.14
CA VAL A 26 -5.29 9.69 7.33
C VAL A 26 -6.02 10.98 7.00
N SER A 27 -6.22 11.26 5.72
CA SER A 27 -6.99 12.41 5.28
C SER A 27 -8.49 12.20 5.56
N ASP A 28 -9.20 13.29 5.80
CA ASP A 28 -10.66 13.38 5.81
C ASP A 28 -11.29 13.25 4.41
N LYS A 29 -10.47 13.23 3.35
CA LYS A 29 -10.91 13.13 1.96
C LYS A 29 -11.12 11.68 1.54
N VAL A 30 -12.35 11.42 1.08
CA VAL A 30 -12.74 10.18 0.42
C VAL A 30 -12.84 10.43 -1.08
N TYR A 31 -12.22 9.55 -1.86
CA TYR A 31 -12.25 9.56 -3.32
C TYR A 31 -13.01 8.34 -3.84
N THR A 32 -13.62 8.48 -5.00
CA THR A 32 -14.29 7.36 -5.68
C THR A 32 -13.30 6.64 -6.58
N LEU A 33 -13.17 5.32 -6.41
CA LEU A 33 -12.41 4.48 -7.33
C LEU A 33 -13.30 4.03 -8.47
N MET A 34 -12.89 4.36 -9.69
CA MET A 34 -13.62 4.09 -10.93
C MET A 34 -12.79 3.18 -11.84
N VAL A 35 -13.41 2.15 -12.41
CA VAL A 35 -12.82 1.30 -13.45
C VAL A 35 -13.82 1.20 -14.59
N ALA A 36 -13.37 1.50 -15.82
CA ALA A 36 -14.24 1.51 -17.01
C ALA A 36 -15.55 2.32 -16.80
N GLU A 37 -15.44 3.49 -16.18
CA GLU A 37 -16.57 4.38 -15.83
C GLU A 37 -17.56 3.84 -14.79
N GLU A 38 -17.29 2.68 -14.20
CA GLU A 38 -18.07 2.12 -13.11
C GLU A 38 -17.41 2.40 -11.75
N LYS A 39 -18.21 2.83 -10.77
CA LYS A 39 -17.75 2.95 -9.38
C LYS A 39 -17.55 1.55 -8.81
N ILE A 40 -16.31 1.24 -8.46
CA ILE A 40 -15.96 -0.04 -7.82
C ILE A 40 -15.67 0.09 -6.33
N GLY A 41 -15.51 1.32 -5.81
CA GLY A 41 -15.28 1.52 -4.37
C GLY A 41 -15.00 2.96 -3.98
N GLU A 42 -14.67 3.13 -2.70
CA GLU A 42 -14.20 4.38 -2.12
C GLU A 42 -12.84 4.17 -1.49
N VAL A 43 -11.95 5.13 -1.69
CA VAL A 43 -10.57 5.11 -1.18
C VAL A 43 -10.31 6.37 -0.36
N THR A 44 -9.55 6.22 0.71
CA THR A 44 -9.09 7.31 1.56
C THR A 44 -7.60 7.54 1.34
N GLU A 45 -7.18 8.81 1.28
CA GLU A 45 -5.75 9.14 1.19
C GLU A 45 -5.07 8.95 2.56
N VAL A 46 -3.99 8.17 2.57
CA VAL A 46 -3.10 7.96 3.71
C VAL A 46 -1.72 8.48 3.34
N ASN A 47 -1.22 9.45 4.10
CA ASN A 47 0.12 9.99 3.97
C ASN A 47 1.04 9.26 4.94
N ALA A 48 1.89 8.35 4.46
CA ALA A 48 2.78 7.56 5.30
C ALA A 48 4.26 7.87 5.03
N ALA A 49 5.07 7.92 6.09
CA ALA A 49 6.52 8.06 6.02
C ALA A 49 7.18 6.68 5.83
N LEU A 50 7.07 6.13 4.63
CA LEU A 50 7.66 4.84 4.25
C LEU A 50 8.82 5.02 3.28
N VAL A 51 9.80 4.12 3.38
CA VAL A 51 10.92 4.04 2.45
C VAL A 51 10.59 3.02 1.35
N GLU A 52 10.71 3.47 0.11
CA GLU A 52 10.53 2.61 -1.07
C GLU A 52 11.68 1.61 -1.18
N THR A 53 11.38 0.44 -1.71
CA THR A 53 12.32 -0.66 -1.89
C THR A 53 12.00 -1.40 -3.19
N ASP A 54 12.91 -2.27 -3.60
CA ASP A 54 12.71 -3.10 -4.78
C ASP A 54 11.49 -3.99 -4.59
N VAL A 55 10.66 -4.10 -5.64
CA VAL A 55 9.52 -5.02 -5.66
C VAL A 55 10.08 -6.44 -5.76
N PRO A 56 9.78 -7.33 -4.79
CA PRO A 56 10.16 -8.72 -4.92
C PRO A 56 9.52 -9.34 -6.17
N VAL A 57 10.31 -10.08 -6.96
CA VAL A 57 9.89 -10.66 -8.25
C VAL A 57 8.60 -11.49 -8.14
N ILE A 58 8.38 -12.14 -6.99
CA ILE A 58 7.16 -12.93 -6.74
C ILE A 58 5.86 -12.09 -6.71
N PHE A 59 5.99 -10.78 -6.52
CA PHE A 59 4.88 -9.82 -6.48
C PHE A 59 4.81 -8.97 -7.74
N ASP A 60 5.76 -9.12 -8.67
CA ASP A 60 5.72 -8.45 -9.95
C ASP A 60 4.60 -9.07 -10.80
N ARG A 61 3.61 -8.24 -11.17
CA ARG A 61 2.46 -8.64 -11.98
C ARG A 61 2.70 -8.41 -13.48
N GLY A 62 3.93 -8.05 -13.88
CA GLY A 62 4.29 -7.81 -15.26
C GLY A 62 3.89 -6.40 -15.76
N PRO A 63 3.95 -6.17 -17.08
CA PRO A 63 3.91 -4.82 -17.66
C PRO A 63 2.55 -4.13 -17.54
N GLU A 64 1.50 -4.87 -17.21
CA GLU A 64 0.13 -4.34 -17.11
C GLU A 64 -0.05 -3.43 -15.89
N ILE A 65 0.70 -3.70 -14.80
CA ILE A 65 0.66 -2.89 -13.58
C ILE A 65 2.07 -2.77 -13.02
N THR A 66 2.68 -1.61 -13.19
CA THR A 66 3.95 -1.31 -12.51
C THR A 66 3.70 -1.15 -11.02
N MET A 67 4.30 -2.05 -10.24
CA MET A 67 4.18 -2.10 -8.79
C MET A 67 5.26 -1.27 -8.12
N ARG A 68 4.96 -0.77 -6.92
CA ARG A 68 5.91 -0.17 -5.97
C ARG A 68 5.79 -0.88 -4.64
N ALA A 69 6.91 -1.12 -3.98
CA ALA A 69 6.96 -1.80 -2.69
C ALA A 69 7.54 -0.87 -1.62
N PHE A 70 6.95 -0.93 -0.44
CA PHE A 70 7.35 -0.15 0.72
C PHE A 70 7.54 -1.11 1.89
N ARG A 71 8.77 -1.21 2.36
CA ARG A 71 9.08 -2.07 3.50
C ARG A 71 8.65 -1.37 4.78
N LEU A 72 7.89 -2.08 5.63
CA LEU A 72 7.60 -1.59 6.97
C LEU A 72 8.83 -1.77 7.89
N PRO A 73 9.02 -0.91 8.92
CA PRO A 73 10.21 -0.88 9.76
C PRO A 73 10.75 -2.22 10.28
N SER A 74 9.92 -3.19 10.68
CA SER A 74 10.40 -4.50 11.14
C SER A 74 10.89 -5.44 10.03
N GLY A 75 10.68 -5.07 8.77
CA GLY A 75 10.98 -5.92 7.62
C GLY A 75 10.00 -7.08 7.41
N ARG A 76 9.03 -7.30 8.32
CA ARG A 76 8.09 -8.45 8.29
C ARG A 76 6.89 -8.24 7.36
N LYS A 77 6.67 -7.02 6.88
CA LYS A 77 5.57 -6.69 5.96
C LYS A 77 6.06 -5.74 4.88
N PHE A 78 5.48 -5.90 3.68
CA PHE A 78 5.51 -4.94 2.61
C PHE A 78 4.12 -4.37 2.39
N LEU A 79 4.08 -3.07 2.15
CA LEU A 79 2.93 -2.41 1.56
C LEU A 79 3.20 -2.26 0.06
N LEU A 80 2.29 -2.78 -0.76
CA LEU A 80 2.38 -2.74 -2.21
C LEU A 80 1.37 -1.73 -2.75
N THR A 81 1.83 -0.86 -3.65
CA THR A 81 0.98 0.05 -4.41
C THR A 81 1.25 -0.08 -5.91
N ASP A 82 0.38 0.50 -6.72
CA ASP A 82 0.74 0.83 -8.10
C ASP A 82 1.59 2.12 -8.14
N VAL A 83 1.99 2.55 -9.35
CA VAL A 83 2.73 3.81 -9.57
C VAL A 83 1.98 5.07 -9.14
N ASN A 84 0.66 5.04 -9.12
CA ASN A 84 -0.19 6.17 -8.72
C ASN A 84 -0.42 6.23 -7.20
N GLY A 85 0.06 5.22 -6.46
CA GLY A 85 -0.12 5.13 -5.01
C GLY A 85 -1.42 4.42 -4.60
N ASN A 86 -2.14 3.77 -5.53
CA ASN A 86 -3.30 2.96 -5.17
C ASN A 86 -2.84 1.73 -4.39
N PHE A 87 -3.45 1.48 -3.25
CA PHE A 87 -3.16 0.30 -2.44
C PHE A 87 -3.51 -0.98 -3.20
N VAL A 88 -2.57 -1.91 -3.28
CA VAL A 88 -2.76 -3.22 -3.91
C VAL A 88 -2.82 -4.30 -2.85
N SER A 89 -1.85 -4.36 -1.93
CA SER A 89 -1.83 -5.38 -0.89
C SER A 89 -0.87 -5.08 0.26
N LEU A 90 -1.10 -5.74 1.38
CA LEU A 90 -0.18 -5.83 2.51
C LEU A 90 0.24 -7.30 2.66
N VAL A 91 1.51 -7.59 2.43
CA VAL A 91 2.05 -8.96 2.29
C VAL A 91 3.28 -9.17 3.15
N GLU A 92 3.60 -10.43 3.46
CA GLU A 92 4.87 -10.80 4.08
C GLU A 92 6.00 -10.81 3.03
N PRO A 93 7.25 -10.52 3.44
CA PRO A 93 8.40 -10.64 2.55
C PRO A 93 8.60 -12.10 2.11
N PRO A 94 9.11 -12.34 0.89
CA PRO A 94 9.61 -13.67 0.55
C PRO A 94 10.79 -14.07 1.44
N PRO A 95 11.06 -15.38 1.58
CA PRO A 95 12.24 -15.87 2.28
C PRO A 95 13.53 -15.20 1.79
N GLY A 96 14.39 -14.77 2.72
CA GLY A 96 15.64 -14.08 2.42
C GLY A 96 15.52 -12.57 2.18
N TRP A 97 14.31 -12.01 2.22
CA TRP A 97 14.09 -10.56 2.23
C TRP A 97 13.86 -10.00 3.63
N GLU A 98 13.71 -10.83 4.65
CA GLU A 98 13.70 -10.44 6.05
C GLU A 98 15.04 -9.76 6.38
N ARG A 99 15.04 -8.43 6.54
CA ARG A 99 16.22 -7.66 7.00
C ARG A 99 15.76 -6.64 8.02
#